data_AF-A0A651G2K4-F1
#
_entry.id   AF-A0A651G2K4-F1
#
_cell.length_a   1.000
_cell.length_b   1.000
_cell.length_c   1.000
_cell.angle_alpha   90.00
_cell.angle_beta   90.00
_cell.angle_gamma   90.00
#
_symmetry.space_group_name_H-M   'P 1'
#
loop_
_entity.id
_entity.type
_entity.pdbx_description
1 polymer ?
#
loop_
_entity_poly.entity_id
_entity_poly.type
_entity_poly.pdbx_seq_one_letter_code
_entity_poly.pdbx_strand_id
1 'polypeptide(L)'
;MIEKASKRLVVLIDADNASAKIADGLFDEIAKIGEASVRRIYGDFAHTRMKGWTDTLARHAIVPQQQFPYTTGKNAADITLVIDAMDLLHTGRFDAFCLVSSDSDFTRLASRIREHGVDVYGFGEQKTPESFKQACKRFIYTENLLPVEAVEPTSNAVAVTTRPLKDPKSATAILKKVIAQMESEDGWVNLGPVGSQLANLAPDFDARTYGCPKLSDLVRKTGAFDLEQPKGSGWRIRVRQAAKKTQSAVA
;
A
#
# COMPACT_ATOMS: atom_id res chain seq x y z
N MET A 1 28.87 -11.32 -8.06
CA MET A 1 27.60 -10.60 -7.84
C MET A 1 26.67 -11.56 -7.15
N ILE A 2 26.31 -11.31 -5.88
CA ILE A 2 25.31 -12.14 -5.20
C ILE A 2 23.96 -11.65 -5.74
N GLU A 3 23.32 -12.47 -6.56
CA GLU A 3 21.95 -12.25 -7.00
C GLU A 3 21.07 -12.15 -5.75
N LYS A 4 20.45 -11.00 -5.52
CA LYS A 4 19.62 -10.79 -4.34
C LYS A 4 18.36 -11.64 -4.51
N ALA A 5 18.31 -12.77 -3.80
CA ALA A 5 17.16 -13.67 -3.82
C ALA A 5 15.86 -12.89 -3.59
N SER A 6 14.83 -13.20 -4.37
CA SER A 6 13.51 -12.60 -4.22
C SER A 6 12.97 -12.88 -2.82
N LYS A 7 12.33 -11.90 -2.19
CA LYS A 7 11.70 -12.08 -0.88
C LYS A 7 10.60 -13.12 -0.99
N ARG A 8 10.55 -14.07 -0.06
CA ARG A 8 9.48 -15.08 0.02
C ARG A 8 8.36 -14.55 0.89
N LEU A 9 7.17 -14.48 0.31
CA LEU A 9 6.01 -13.83 0.90
C LEU A 9 4.94 -14.87 1.24
N VAL A 10 4.33 -14.70 2.41
CA VAL A 10 3.10 -15.39 2.81
C VAL A 10 1.92 -14.46 2.53
N VAL A 11 0.98 -14.90 1.70
CA VAL A 11 -0.23 -14.14 1.37
C VAL A 11 -1.42 -14.80 2.05
N LEU A 12 -2.01 -14.09 3.01
CA LEU A 12 -3.17 -14.52 3.78
C LEU A 12 -4.34 -13.58 3.49
N ILE A 13 -5.38 -14.12 2.86
CA ILE A 13 -6.54 -13.37 2.44
C ILE A 13 -7.73 -13.72 3.32
N ASP A 14 -8.33 -12.70 3.91
CA ASP A 14 -9.62 -12.80 4.58
C ASP A 14 -10.72 -12.61 3.53
N ALA A 15 -11.40 -13.69 3.17
CA ALA A 15 -12.43 -13.67 2.11
C ALA A 15 -13.67 -12.85 2.51
N ASP A 16 -13.90 -12.68 3.81
CA ASP A 16 -15.06 -11.98 4.34
C ASP A 16 -14.88 -10.46 4.29
N ASN A 17 -13.64 -10.00 4.43
CA ASN A 17 -13.28 -8.58 4.42
C ASN A 17 -12.58 -8.10 3.13
N ALA A 18 -12.37 -8.97 2.14
CA ALA A 18 -11.76 -8.62 0.86
C ALA A 18 -12.59 -9.09 -0.35
N SER A 19 -12.62 -8.26 -1.41
CA SER A 19 -13.34 -8.58 -2.64
C SER A 19 -12.47 -9.34 -3.65
N ALA A 20 -12.99 -10.38 -4.29
CA ALA A 20 -12.29 -11.10 -5.36
C ALA A 20 -11.88 -10.21 -6.56
N LYS A 21 -12.52 -9.04 -6.73
CA LYS A 21 -12.21 -8.09 -7.82
C LYS A 21 -10.79 -7.54 -7.78
N ILE A 22 -10.15 -7.56 -6.60
CA ILE A 22 -8.79 -7.04 -6.43
C ILE A 22 -7.72 -8.11 -6.67
N ALA A 23 -8.08 -9.37 -6.93
CA ALA A 23 -7.13 -10.48 -6.96
C ALA A 23 -5.99 -10.26 -7.98
N ASP A 24 -6.31 -9.85 -9.21
CA ASP A 24 -5.30 -9.62 -10.24
C ASP A 24 -4.31 -8.50 -9.81
N GLY A 25 -4.83 -7.32 -9.43
CA GLY A 25 -3.99 -6.20 -8.98
C GLY A 25 -3.24 -6.46 -7.67
N LEU A 26 -3.80 -7.27 -6.78
CA LEU A 26 -3.15 -7.72 -5.55
C LEU A 26 -1.89 -8.53 -5.87
N PHE A 27 -1.99 -9.54 -6.71
CA PHE A 27 -0.83 -10.36 -7.06
C PHE A 27 0.20 -9.59 -7.91
N ASP A 28 -0.24 -8.64 -8.74
CA ASP A 28 0.67 -7.71 -9.43
C ASP A 28 1.46 -6.82 -8.44
N GLU A 29 0.81 -6.32 -7.39
CA GLU A 29 1.50 -5.52 -6.37
C GLU A 29 2.44 -6.38 -5.51
N ILE A 30 2.03 -7.60 -5.17
CA ILE A 30 2.84 -8.57 -4.43
C ILE A 30 4.09 -8.96 -5.24
N ALA A 31 3.96 -9.17 -6.56
CA ALA A 31 5.09 -9.50 -7.44
C ALA A 31 6.17 -8.40 -7.49
N LYS A 32 5.82 -7.13 -7.23
CA LYS A 32 6.80 -6.03 -7.10
C LYS A 32 7.58 -6.09 -5.79
N ILE A 33 7.04 -6.76 -4.78
CA ILE A 33 7.64 -6.90 -3.45
C ILE A 33 8.53 -8.14 -3.40
N GLY A 34 8.06 -9.24 -3.98
CA GLY A 34 8.73 -10.54 -3.95
C GLY A 34 7.85 -11.66 -4.50
N GLU A 35 8.21 -12.89 -4.15
CA GLU A 35 7.53 -14.10 -4.59
C GLU A 35 6.45 -14.54 -3.60
N ALA A 36 5.21 -14.68 -4.06
CA ALA A 36 4.10 -15.22 -3.27
C ALA A 36 4.22 -16.75 -3.09
N SER A 37 5.07 -17.17 -2.16
CA SER A 37 5.39 -18.58 -1.87
C SER A 37 4.24 -19.33 -1.18
N VAL A 38 3.46 -18.65 -0.34
CA VAL A 38 2.22 -19.19 0.24
C VAL A 38 1.07 -18.29 -0.15
N ARG A 39 -0.03 -18.88 -0.61
CA ARG A 39 -1.25 -18.18 -1.02
C ARG A 39 -2.43 -18.89 -0.41
N ARG A 40 -2.97 -18.34 0.67
CA ARG A 40 -4.12 -18.90 1.38
C ARG A 40 -5.23 -17.88 1.50
N ILE A 41 -6.45 -18.37 1.42
CA ILE A 41 -7.65 -17.56 1.61
C ILE A 41 -8.59 -18.26 2.58
N TYR A 42 -9.12 -17.52 3.54
CA TYR A 42 -9.88 -18.03 4.67
C TYR A 42 -11.31 -17.54 4.60
N GLY A 43 -12.27 -18.45 4.76
CA GLY A 43 -13.69 -18.11 4.73
C GLY A 43 -14.59 -19.32 4.51
N ASP A 44 -15.89 -19.06 4.38
CA ASP A 44 -16.89 -20.07 4.08
C ASP A 44 -17.26 -20.05 2.58
N PHE A 45 -16.58 -20.88 1.78
CA PHE A 45 -16.77 -21.00 0.33
C PHE A 45 -18.03 -21.78 -0.07
N ALA A 46 -18.81 -22.31 0.89
CA ALA A 46 -20.11 -22.87 0.60
C ALA A 46 -21.16 -21.77 0.32
N HIS A 47 -20.93 -20.54 0.78
CA HIS A 47 -21.84 -19.43 0.56
C HIS A 47 -21.74 -18.84 -0.85
N THR A 48 -22.88 -18.46 -1.44
CA THR A 48 -22.95 -17.89 -2.80
C THR A 48 -22.15 -16.59 -2.98
N ARG A 49 -21.97 -15.81 -1.90
CA ARG A 49 -21.13 -14.60 -1.92
C ARG A 49 -19.65 -14.89 -2.22
N MET A 50 -19.19 -16.13 -2.00
CA MET A 50 -17.81 -16.55 -2.27
C MET A 50 -17.55 -17.00 -3.70
N LYS A 51 -18.57 -17.06 -4.57
CA LYS A 51 -18.41 -17.47 -5.97
C LYS A 51 -17.31 -16.70 -6.69
N GLY A 52 -17.23 -15.38 -6.48
CA GLY A 52 -16.18 -14.56 -7.09
C GLY A 52 -14.78 -14.99 -6.68
N TRP A 53 -14.58 -15.42 -5.44
CA TRP A 53 -13.30 -15.97 -5.00
C TRP A 53 -13.07 -17.36 -5.58
N THR A 54 -14.07 -18.24 -5.55
CA THR A 54 -13.98 -19.60 -6.13
C THR A 54 -13.51 -19.59 -7.57
N ASP A 55 -13.99 -18.63 -8.37
CA ASP A 55 -13.60 -18.46 -9.78
C ASP A 55 -12.15 -17.97 -9.96
N THR A 56 -11.56 -17.31 -8.96
CA THR A 56 -10.18 -16.77 -9.01
C THR A 56 -9.14 -17.69 -8.37
N LEU A 57 -9.55 -18.67 -7.54
CA LEU A 57 -8.63 -19.56 -6.81
C LEU A 57 -7.61 -20.23 -7.73
N ALA A 58 -8.09 -20.93 -8.78
CA ALA A 58 -7.24 -21.70 -9.68
C ALA A 58 -6.30 -20.81 -10.49
N ARG A 59 -6.78 -19.64 -10.93
CA ARG A 59 -6.00 -18.68 -11.73
C ARG A 59 -4.78 -18.17 -10.98
N HIS A 60 -4.92 -17.92 -9.69
CA HIS A 60 -3.88 -17.35 -8.84
C HIS A 60 -3.19 -18.38 -7.94
N ALA A 61 -3.47 -19.67 -8.14
CA ALA A 61 -2.98 -20.77 -7.29
C ALA A 61 -3.21 -20.51 -5.78
N ILE A 62 -4.39 -19.99 -5.45
CA ILE A 62 -4.78 -19.71 -4.05
C ILE A 62 -5.37 -20.97 -3.46
N VAL A 63 -4.89 -21.37 -2.29
CA VAL A 63 -5.38 -22.53 -1.55
C VAL A 63 -6.49 -22.08 -0.59
N PRO A 64 -7.76 -22.51 -0.79
CA PRO A 64 -8.83 -22.18 0.12
C PRO A 64 -8.71 -22.93 1.45
N GLN A 65 -8.90 -22.21 2.54
CA GLN A 65 -9.03 -22.73 3.90
C GLN A 65 -10.50 -22.59 4.30
N GLN A 66 -11.29 -23.61 3.95
CA GLN A 66 -12.73 -23.65 4.23
C GLN A 66 -12.98 -23.72 5.74
N GLN A 67 -13.78 -22.79 6.26
CA GLN A 67 -14.22 -22.78 7.66
C GLN A 67 -15.74 -22.72 7.72
N PHE A 68 -16.36 -23.73 8.33
CA PHE A 68 -17.79 -23.72 8.61
C PHE A 68 -18.04 -23.03 9.95
N PRO A 69 -18.89 -21.99 10.02
CA PRO A 69 -19.16 -21.32 11.27
C PRO A 69 -19.92 -22.27 12.22
N TYR A 70 -19.36 -22.53 13.40
CA TYR A 70 -20.05 -23.28 14.46
C TYR A 70 -21.29 -22.55 14.98
N THR A 71 -21.29 -21.23 14.89
CA THR A 71 -22.42 -20.34 15.17
C THR A 71 -22.28 -19.10 14.29
N THR A 72 -23.39 -18.57 13.79
CA THR A 72 -23.42 -17.38 12.93
C THR A 72 -22.72 -16.18 13.56
N GLY A 73 -21.85 -15.49 12.80
CA GLY A 73 -21.20 -14.25 13.23
C GLY A 73 -19.99 -14.42 14.16
N LYS A 74 -19.35 -15.60 14.20
CA LYS A 74 -18.09 -15.80 14.91
C LYS A 74 -16.88 -15.80 13.97
N ASN A 75 -15.75 -15.33 14.49
CA ASN A 75 -14.47 -15.12 13.82
C ASN A 75 -13.68 -16.43 13.55
N ALA A 76 -14.35 -17.51 13.13
CA ALA A 76 -13.70 -18.81 12.94
C ALA A 76 -12.64 -18.78 11.83
N ALA A 77 -12.93 -18.07 10.74
CA ALA A 77 -11.97 -17.84 9.65
C ALA A 77 -10.75 -17.03 10.14
N ASP A 78 -10.98 -15.96 10.89
CA ASP A 78 -9.91 -15.09 11.41
C ASP A 78 -9.00 -15.83 12.39
N ILE A 79 -9.58 -16.62 13.30
CA ILE A 79 -8.81 -17.45 14.24
C ILE A 79 -7.93 -18.45 13.48
N THR A 80 -8.49 -19.10 12.45
CA THR A 80 -7.74 -20.04 11.62
C THR A 80 -6.60 -19.32 10.87
N LEU A 81 -6.86 -18.15 10.31
CA LEU A 81 -5.87 -17.31 9.64
C LEU A 81 -4.72 -16.96 10.60
N VAL A 82 -5.04 -16.52 11.82
CA VAL A 82 -4.06 -16.17 12.84
C VAL A 82 -3.20 -17.38 13.24
N ILE A 83 -3.80 -18.55 13.45
CA ILE A 83 -3.07 -19.78 13.78
C ILE A 83 -2.08 -20.13 12.66
N ASP A 84 -2.57 -20.19 11.41
CA ASP A 84 -1.74 -20.47 10.25
C ASP A 84 -0.62 -19.45 10.07
N ALA A 85 -0.91 -18.16 10.28
CA ALA A 85 0.09 -17.10 10.20
C ALA A 85 1.22 -17.33 11.21
N MET A 86 0.89 -17.69 12.45
CA MET A 86 1.86 -17.94 13.51
C MET A 86 2.67 -19.20 13.25
N ASP A 87 2.05 -20.27 12.75
CA ASP A 87 2.75 -21.49 12.36
C ASP A 87 3.75 -21.21 11.23
N LEU A 88 3.33 -20.48 10.19
CA LEU A 88 4.19 -20.06 9.09
C LEU A 88 5.33 -19.14 9.57
N LEU A 89 5.04 -18.23 10.50
CA LEU A 89 6.03 -17.33 11.09
C LEU A 89 7.12 -18.11 11.82
N HIS A 90 6.73 -19.08 12.65
CA HIS A 90 7.67 -19.89 13.42
C HIS A 90 8.51 -20.85 12.57
N THR A 91 8.17 -21.09 11.30
CA THR A 91 9.08 -21.81 10.39
C THR A 91 10.38 -21.05 10.12
N GLY A 92 10.38 -19.71 10.25
CA GLY A 92 11.53 -18.86 9.92
C GLY A 92 11.91 -18.84 8.43
N ARG A 93 11.02 -19.31 7.54
CA ARG A 93 11.32 -19.48 6.10
C ARG A 93 10.89 -18.31 5.22
N PHE A 94 10.15 -17.34 5.75
CA PHE A 94 9.52 -16.27 4.97
C PHE A 94 10.03 -14.90 5.41
N ASP A 95 10.15 -14.00 4.44
CA ASP A 95 10.75 -12.68 4.63
C ASP A 95 9.68 -11.60 4.87
N ALA A 96 8.43 -11.85 4.47
CA ALA A 96 7.30 -10.98 4.79
C ALA A 96 5.94 -11.68 4.76
N PHE A 97 4.95 -11.02 5.37
CA PHE A 97 3.54 -11.38 5.32
C PHE A 97 2.73 -10.31 4.61
N CYS A 98 1.81 -10.74 3.75
CA CYS A 98 0.78 -9.93 3.13
C CYS A 98 -0.55 -10.28 3.79
N LEU A 99 -1.08 -9.38 4.62
CA LEU A 99 -2.38 -9.53 5.28
C LEU A 99 -3.42 -8.75 4.48
N VAL A 100 -4.38 -9.45 3.89
CA VAL A 100 -5.42 -8.86 3.04
C VAL A 100 -6.74 -8.87 3.79
N SER A 101 -7.01 -7.78 4.52
CA SER A 101 -8.23 -7.55 5.29
C SER A 101 -8.38 -6.06 5.62
N SER A 102 -9.60 -5.64 5.92
CA SER A 102 -9.89 -4.31 6.48
C SER A 102 -10.25 -4.36 7.98
N ASP A 103 -10.16 -5.53 8.61
CA ASP A 103 -10.48 -5.74 10.02
C ASP A 103 -9.31 -5.32 10.93
N SER A 104 -9.61 -4.52 11.97
CA SER A 104 -8.64 -4.11 12.97
C SER A 104 -8.18 -5.24 13.89
N ASP A 105 -8.89 -6.36 13.98
CA ASP A 105 -8.52 -7.47 14.84
C ASP A 105 -7.15 -8.08 14.46
N PHE A 106 -6.73 -7.93 13.19
CA PHE A 106 -5.40 -8.32 12.72
C PHE A 106 -4.24 -7.39 13.16
N THR A 107 -4.53 -6.27 13.84
CA THR A 107 -3.50 -5.33 14.32
C THR A 107 -2.45 -6.01 15.21
N ARG A 108 -2.89 -6.88 16.13
CA ARG A 108 -1.97 -7.60 17.03
C ARG A 108 -1.16 -8.66 16.29
N LEU A 109 -1.74 -9.33 15.30
CA LEU A 109 -1.00 -10.25 14.42
C LEU A 109 0.10 -9.52 13.66
N ALA A 110 -0.21 -8.39 13.02
CA ALA A 110 0.79 -7.58 12.30
C ALA A 110 1.92 -7.10 13.22
N SER A 111 1.57 -6.65 14.43
CA SER A 111 2.56 -6.23 15.42
C SER A 111 3.46 -7.40 15.83
N ARG A 112 2.86 -8.58 16.07
CA ARG A 112 3.59 -9.79 16.46
C ARG A 112 4.56 -10.29 15.39
N ILE A 113 4.15 -10.28 14.11
CA ILE A 113 5.03 -10.65 13.00
C ILE A 113 6.25 -9.69 12.93
N ARG A 114 6.02 -8.39 13.14
CA ARG A 114 7.10 -7.39 13.17
C ARG A 114 8.05 -7.53 14.35
N GLU A 115 7.55 -7.93 15.52
CA GLU A 115 8.40 -8.25 16.69
C GLU A 115 9.43 -9.35 16.36
N HIS A 116 9.09 -10.26 15.45
CA HIS A 116 9.99 -11.30 14.93
C HIS A 116 10.93 -10.81 13.81
N GLY A 117 10.94 -9.51 13.51
CA GLY A 117 11.78 -8.91 12.46
C GLY A 117 11.31 -9.19 11.03
N VAL A 118 10.09 -9.71 10.86
CA VAL A 118 9.51 -10.03 9.55
C VAL A 118 8.66 -8.85 9.05
N ASP A 119 8.78 -8.52 7.78
CA ASP A 119 8.03 -7.41 7.18
C ASP A 119 6.52 -7.74 7.10
N VAL A 120 5.66 -6.75 7.33
CA VAL A 120 4.20 -6.90 7.17
C VAL A 120 3.66 -5.89 6.19
N TYR A 121 3.02 -6.37 5.14
CA TYR A 121 2.32 -5.58 4.12
C TYR A 121 0.82 -5.75 4.34
N GLY A 122 0.12 -4.68 4.67
CA GLY A 122 -1.33 -4.67 4.81
C GLY A 122 -2.01 -4.30 3.50
N PHE A 123 -3.13 -4.95 3.20
CA PHE A 123 -3.99 -4.63 2.06
C PHE A 123 -5.42 -4.52 2.55
N GLY A 124 -6.02 -3.34 2.44
CA GLY A 124 -7.40 -3.13 2.87
C GLY A 124 -8.01 -1.86 2.30
N GLU A 125 -9.28 -1.64 2.59
CA GLU A 125 -10.04 -0.48 2.11
C GLU A 125 -9.66 0.80 2.85
N GLN A 126 -10.07 1.96 2.32
CA GLN A 126 -9.84 3.27 2.93
C GLN A 126 -10.33 3.34 4.39
N LYS A 127 -11.46 2.69 4.67
CA LYS A 127 -12.11 2.62 6.00
C LYS A 127 -11.31 1.88 7.07
N THR A 128 -10.25 1.16 6.68
CA THR A 128 -9.43 0.37 7.61
C THR A 128 -8.91 1.28 8.75
N PRO A 129 -9.00 0.86 10.02
CA PRO A 129 -8.54 1.66 11.15
C PRO A 129 -7.05 1.98 11.12
N GLU A 130 -6.69 3.15 11.64
CA GLU A 130 -5.30 3.65 11.66
C GLU A 130 -4.36 2.71 12.43
N SER A 131 -4.86 2.06 13.48
CA SER A 131 -4.09 1.10 14.27
C SER A 131 -3.52 -0.04 13.43
N PHE A 132 -4.32 -0.59 12.50
CA PHE A 132 -3.86 -1.68 11.64
C PHE A 132 -2.90 -1.17 10.57
N LYS A 133 -3.17 0.00 9.99
CA LYS A 133 -2.27 0.65 9.01
C LYS A 133 -0.88 0.89 9.58
N GLN A 134 -0.80 1.43 10.80
CA GLN A 134 0.47 1.71 11.50
C GLN A 134 1.19 0.46 12.02
N ALA A 135 0.45 -0.63 12.23
CA ALA A 135 1.06 -1.91 12.55
C ALA A 135 1.81 -2.51 11.35
N CYS A 136 1.50 -2.10 10.12
CA CYS A 136 2.17 -2.60 8.92
C CYS A 136 3.45 -1.81 8.60
N LYS A 137 4.37 -2.41 7.84
CA LYS A 137 5.49 -1.72 7.21
C LYS A 137 5.04 -0.82 6.07
N ARG A 138 4.09 -1.31 5.27
CA ARG A 138 3.40 -0.56 4.22
C ARG A 138 1.97 -1.06 4.15
N PHE A 139 1.04 -0.14 3.94
CA PHE A 139 -0.38 -0.44 3.77
C PHE A 139 -0.82 0.02 2.38
N ILE A 140 -1.41 -0.89 1.60
CA ILE A 140 -1.85 -0.64 0.23
C ILE A 140 -3.37 -0.64 0.21
N TYR A 141 -3.95 0.47 -0.25
CA TYR A 141 -5.39 0.58 -0.45
C TYR A 141 -5.86 -0.31 -1.59
N THR A 142 -6.83 -1.17 -1.33
CA THR A 142 -7.37 -2.13 -2.32
C THR A 142 -8.02 -1.45 -3.51
N GLU A 143 -8.53 -0.24 -3.33
CA GLU A 143 -9.08 0.61 -4.37
C GLU A 143 -8.04 1.03 -5.41
N ASN A 144 -6.75 1.05 -5.04
CA ASN A 144 -5.64 1.28 -5.97
C ASN A 144 -5.29 0.05 -6.83
N LEU A 145 -5.89 -1.11 -6.52
CA LEU A 145 -5.62 -2.40 -7.16
C LEU A 145 -6.73 -2.83 -8.11
N LEU A 146 -7.83 -2.08 -8.15
CA LEU A 146 -8.91 -2.36 -9.07
C LEU A 146 -8.44 -2.12 -10.51
N PRO A 147 -8.86 -3.00 -11.47
CA PRO A 147 -8.52 -2.80 -12.87
C PRO A 147 -9.03 -1.45 -13.34
N VAL A 148 -8.15 -0.68 -13.99
CA VAL A 148 -8.53 0.55 -14.66
C VAL A 148 -9.27 0.13 -15.92
N GLU A 149 -10.56 0.45 -16.03
CA GLU A 149 -11.27 0.28 -17.29
C GLU A 149 -10.53 1.06 -18.38
N ALA A 150 -9.97 0.33 -19.36
CA ALA A 150 -9.21 0.90 -20.44
C ALA A 150 -10.14 1.73 -21.34
N VAL A 151 -10.16 3.04 -21.13
CA VAL A 151 -10.60 3.98 -22.16
C VAL A 151 -9.44 4.09 -23.15
N GLU A 152 -9.73 3.90 -24.44
CA GLU A 152 -8.73 3.78 -25.51
C GLU A 152 -7.67 4.89 -25.52
N PRO A 153 -6.41 4.57 -25.91
CA PRO A 153 -5.29 5.49 -25.77
C PRO A 153 -5.25 6.49 -26.92
N THR A 154 -5.60 7.74 -26.65
CA THR A 154 -5.13 8.87 -27.48
C THR A 154 -4.15 9.71 -26.67
N SER A 155 -2.86 9.59 -27.03
CA SER A 155 -1.76 10.51 -26.70
C SER A 155 -1.51 10.85 -25.21
N ASN A 156 -0.43 10.27 -24.66
CA ASN A 156 0.37 10.81 -23.55
C ASN A 156 -0.37 11.25 -22.27
N ALA A 157 -0.99 10.28 -21.58
CA ALA A 157 -0.92 10.09 -20.12
C ALA A 157 -1.88 8.95 -19.78
N VAL A 158 -1.37 7.87 -19.19
CA VAL A 158 -2.26 6.88 -18.54
C VAL A 158 -2.79 7.52 -17.27
N ALA A 159 -3.82 8.35 -17.41
CA ALA A 159 -4.57 8.88 -16.30
C ALA A 159 -5.47 7.76 -15.77
N VAL A 160 -5.12 7.26 -14.59
CA VAL A 160 -5.96 6.33 -13.82
C VAL A 160 -7.29 7.02 -13.54
N THR A 161 -8.38 6.52 -14.12
CA THR A 161 -9.74 7.08 -14.03
C THR A 161 -10.55 6.54 -12.84
N THR A 162 -9.90 6.22 -11.73
CA THR A 162 -10.60 6.14 -10.44
C THR A 162 -10.58 7.52 -9.80
N ARG A 163 -11.76 8.00 -9.37
CA ARG A 163 -11.86 9.27 -8.63
C ARG A 163 -10.89 9.17 -7.44
N PRO A 164 -9.97 10.14 -7.26
CA PRO A 164 -8.94 10.02 -6.23
C PRO A 164 -9.59 9.91 -4.85
N LEU A 165 -9.10 8.95 -4.04
CA LEU A 165 -9.60 8.72 -2.68
C LEU A 165 -9.30 9.89 -1.75
N LYS A 166 -8.24 10.66 -2.03
CA LYS A 166 -7.83 11.85 -1.28
C LYS A 166 -7.49 13.01 -2.22
N ASP A 167 -7.79 14.24 -1.79
CA ASP A 167 -7.38 15.45 -2.53
C ASP A 167 -5.85 15.56 -2.53
N PRO A 168 -5.18 15.74 -3.71
CA PRO A 168 -3.74 15.99 -3.79
C PRO A 168 -3.21 17.04 -2.81
N LYS A 169 -3.96 18.12 -2.55
CA LYS A 169 -3.54 19.19 -1.63
C LYS A 169 -3.39 18.70 -0.19
N SER A 170 -4.13 17.67 0.21
CA SER A 170 -4.03 17.09 1.56
C SER A 170 -2.67 16.41 1.81
N ALA A 171 -1.92 16.05 0.76
CA ALA A 171 -0.55 15.53 0.88
C ALA A 171 0.47 16.61 1.29
N THR A 172 0.12 17.90 1.19
CA THR A 172 1.07 19.01 1.45
C THR A 172 1.65 18.98 2.86
N ALA A 173 0.84 18.68 3.87
CA ALA A 173 1.26 18.72 5.27
C ALA A 173 2.34 17.66 5.56
N ILE A 174 2.12 16.43 5.11
CA ILE A 174 3.08 15.34 5.33
C ILE A 174 4.37 15.53 4.52
N LEU A 175 4.26 16.02 3.27
CA LEU A 175 5.42 16.35 2.45
C LEU A 175 6.29 17.44 3.09
N LYS A 176 5.68 18.52 3.60
CA LYS A 176 6.41 19.55 4.35
C LYS A 176 7.07 19.00 5.61
N LYS A 177 6.37 18.14 6.36
CA LYS A 177 6.91 17.50 7.57
C LYS A 177 8.15 16.66 7.26
N VAL A 178 8.12 15.86 6.19
CA VAL A 178 9.27 15.03 5.78
C VAL A 178 10.43 15.89 5.31
N ILE A 179 10.19 16.88 4.45
CA ILE A 179 11.25 17.77 3.96
C ILE A 179 11.92 18.54 5.12
N ALA A 180 11.14 19.00 6.11
CA ALA A 180 11.67 19.72 7.26
C ALA A 180 12.57 18.86 8.17
N GLN A 181 12.47 17.53 8.09
CA GLN A 181 13.33 16.59 8.82
C GLN A 181 14.61 16.25 8.05
N MET A 182 14.74 16.70 6.80
CA MET A 182 15.91 16.46 5.97
C MET A 182 16.79 17.71 6.00
N GLU A 183 18.05 17.56 6.42
CA GLU A 183 19.02 18.64 6.40
C GLU A 183 19.52 18.89 4.96
N SER A 184 19.45 20.14 4.49
CA SER A 184 20.11 20.56 3.26
C SER A 184 20.55 22.02 3.31
N GLU A 185 21.71 22.31 2.73
CA GLU A 185 22.34 23.65 2.75
C GLU A 185 21.62 24.66 1.83
N ASP A 186 21.08 24.20 0.70
CA ASP A 186 20.41 25.02 -0.32
C ASP A 186 18.87 24.91 -0.25
N GLY A 187 18.35 24.16 0.72
CA GLY A 187 16.93 23.86 0.91
C GLY A 187 16.37 22.84 -0.08
N TRP A 188 17.16 22.30 -1.01
CA TRP A 188 16.72 21.25 -1.93
C TRP A 188 16.96 19.87 -1.34
N VAL A 189 16.01 18.97 -1.51
CA VAL A 189 16.15 17.58 -1.11
C VAL A 189 15.80 16.64 -2.26
N ASN A 190 16.49 15.50 -2.34
CA ASN A 190 16.23 14.51 -3.37
C ASN A 190 14.87 13.83 -3.14
N LEU A 191 14.06 13.71 -4.19
CA LEU A 191 12.71 13.14 -4.10
C LEU A 191 12.69 11.65 -3.76
N GLY A 192 13.75 10.91 -4.15
CA GLY A 192 13.91 9.50 -3.79
C GLY A 192 13.93 9.28 -2.27
N PRO A 193 14.90 9.88 -1.55
CA PRO A 193 14.94 9.84 -0.09
C PRO A 193 13.67 10.37 0.60
N VAL A 194 13.03 11.41 0.06
CA VAL A 194 11.70 11.87 0.53
C VAL A 194 10.67 10.75 0.43
N GLY A 195 10.62 10.03 -0.69
CA GLY A 195 9.75 8.87 -0.88
C GLY A 195 10.02 7.76 0.13
N SER A 196 11.29 7.44 0.40
CA SER A 196 11.67 6.44 1.40
C SER A 196 11.26 6.85 2.82
N GLN A 197 11.44 8.12 3.18
CA GLN A 197 11.06 8.62 4.51
C GLN A 197 9.54 8.73 4.67
N LEU A 198 8.80 9.08 3.61
CA LEU A 198 7.34 9.01 3.59
C LEU A 198 6.85 7.60 3.88
N ALA A 199 7.41 6.59 3.22
CA ALA A 199 7.03 5.20 3.44
C ALA A 199 7.29 4.74 4.88
N ASN A 200 8.31 5.28 5.55
CA ASN A 200 8.59 4.98 6.95
C ASN A 200 7.68 5.73 7.93
N LEU A 201 7.29 6.97 7.62
CA LEU A 201 6.50 7.84 8.51
C LEU A 201 4.99 7.60 8.38
N ALA A 202 4.52 7.29 7.17
CA ALA A 202 3.13 7.00 6.86
C ALA A 202 3.06 5.74 6.00
N PRO A 203 2.87 4.55 6.61
CA PRO A 203 2.84 3.28 5.91
C PRO A 203 1.78 3.21 4.79
N ASP A 204 0.68 3.97 4.91
CA ASP A 204 -0.42 4.02 3.94
C ASP A 204 -0.22 5.04 2.80
N PHE A 205 0.90 5.77 2.78
CA PHE A 205 1.13 6.80 1.78
C PHE A 205 1.40 6.18 0.40
N ASP A 206 0.52 6.46 -0.55
CA ASP A 206 0.66 6.07 -1.95
C ASP A 206 0.18 7.20 -2.86
N ALA A 207 0.97 7.58 -3.86
CA ALA A 207 0.60 8.64 -4.80
C ALA A 207 -0.68 8.31 -5.59
N ARG A 208 -0.94 7.02 -5.84
CA ARG A 208 -2.14 6.54 -6.56
C ARG A 208 -3.42 6.87 -5.82
N THR A 209 -3.38 6.86 -4.48
CA THR A 209 -4.50 7.27 -3.62
C THR A 209 -4.94 8.72 -3.88
N TYR A 210 -4.03 9.56 -4.39
CA TYR A 210 -4.27 10.95 -4.77
C TYR A 210 -4.48 11.13 -6.29
N GLY A 211 -4.70 10.04 -7.04
CA GLY A 211 -4.89 10.08 -8.50
C GLY A 211 -3.64 10.49 -9.27
N CYS A 212 -2.46 10.10 -8.76
CA CYS A 212 -1.16 10.40 -9.35
C CYS A 212 -0.35 9.11 -9.51
N PRO A 213 0.14 8.76 -10.72
CA PRO A 213 0.90 7.54 -10.91
C PRO A 213 2.31 7.62 -10.29
N LYS A 214 2.88 8.82 -10.17
CA LYS A 214 4.19 9.06 -9.57
C LYS A 214 4.12 10.12 -8.47
N LEU A 215 5.04 10.03 -7.50
CA LEU A 215 5.20 11.02 -6.45
C LEU A 215 5.48 12.42 -7.01
N SER A 216 6.27 12.52 -8.10
CA SER A 216 6.53 13.80 -8.78
C SER A 216 5.24 14.48 -9.25
N ASP A 217 4.27 13.71 -9.73
CA ASP A 217 3.00 14.23 -10.25
C ASP A 217 2.12 14.73 -9.11
N LEU A 218 2.08 14.00 -8.00
CA LEU A 218 1.40 14.42 -6.78
C LEU A 218 1.98 15.75 -6.26
N VAL A 219 3.30 15.82 -6.14
CA VAL A 219 3.99 17.03 -5.67
C VAL A 219 3.65 18.23 -6.57
N ARG A 220 3.65 18.08 -7.90
CA ARG A 220 3.23 19.14 -8.83
C ARG A 220 1.78 19.56 -8.58
N LYS A 221 0.86 18.60 -8.45
CA LYS A 221 -0.57 18.87 -8.23
C LYS A 221 -0.87 19.55 -6.90
N THR A 222 -0.01 19.40 -5.88
CA THR A 222 -0.20 20.13 -4.60
C THR A 222 -0.05 21.65 -4.74
N GLY A 223 0.74 22.12 -5.71
CA GLY A 223 1.04 23.54 -5.93
C GLY A 223 1.92 24.20 -4.86
N ALA A 224 2.40 23.45 -3.86
CA ALA A 224 3.10 23.97 -2.68
C ALA A 224 4.64 23.82 -2.73
N PHE A 225 5.17 23.19 -3.77
CA PHE A 225 6.59 22.85 -3.88
C PHE A 225 7.16 23.25 -5.25
N ASP A 226 8.46 23.52 -5.26
CA ASP A 226 9.26 23.62 -6.48
C ASP A 226 9.89 22.25 -6.75
N LEU A 227 9.91 21.86 -8.02
CA LEU A 227 10.41 20.57 -8.50
C LEU A 227 11.40 20.81 -9.64
N GLU A 228 12.60 20.27 -9.50
CA GLU A 228 13.66 20.38 -10.49
C GLU A 228 14.21 18.99 -10.83
N GLN A 229 14.62 18.80 -12.09
CA GLN A 229 15.39 17.62 -12.50
C GLN A 229 16.68 18.07 -13.20
N PRO A 230 17.79 18.20 -12.47
CA PRO A 230 19.08 18.52 -13.05
C PRO A 230 19.56 17.39 -13.97
N LYS A 231 20.26 17.74 -15.05
CA LYS A 231 20.77 16.77 -16.04
C LYS A 231 21.60 15.67 -15.36
N GLY A 232 21.19 14.42 -15.56
CA GLY A 232 21.88 13.25 -14.99
C GLY A 232 21.57 12.92 -13.53
N SER A 233 20.63 13.64 -12.89
CA SER A 233 20.23 13.40 -11.50
C SER A 233 18.72 13.14 -11.34
N GLY A 234 18.33 12.64 -10.18
CA GLY A 234 16.93 12.44 -9.82
C GLY A 234 16.19 13.76 -9.59
N TRP A 235 14.86 13.68 -9.48
CA TRP A 235 14.05 14.82 -9.09
C TRP A 235 14.46 15.36 -7.72
N ARG A 236 14.52 16.69 -7.58
CA ARG A 236 14.70 17.40 -6.32
C ARG A 236 13.48 18.25 -6.03
N ILE A 237 13.14 18.36 -4.75
CA ILE A 237 11.95 19.07 -4.25
C ILE A 237 12.37 20.07 -3.17
N ARG A 238 11.70 21.22 -3.14
CA ARG A 238 11.83 22.22 -2.07
C ARG A 238 10.47 22.85 -1.78
N VAL A 239 10.24 23.26 -0.53
CA VAL A 239 9.04 24.03 -0.17
C VAL A 239 9.07 25.39 -0.87
N ARG A 240 8.00 25.72 -1.61
CA ARG A 240 7.91 27.03 -2.27
C ARG A 240 7.83 28.11 -1.19
N GLN A 241 8.78 29.05 -1.21
CA GLN A 241 8.70 30.23 -0.36
C GLN A 241 7.60 31.15 -0.89
N ALA A 242 6.73 31.65 -0.01
CA ALA A 242 5.77 32.67 -0.40
C ALA A 242 6.56 33.88 -0.91
N ALA A 243 6.25 34.38 -2.11
CA ALA A 243 6.86 35.59 -2.64
C ALA A 243 6.68 36.71 -1.59
N LYS A 244 7.80 37.22 -1.05
CA LYS A 244 7.76 38.46 -0.27
C LYS A 244 7.13 39.50 -1.18
N LYS A 245 5.95 40.02 -0.81
CA LYS A 245 5.40 41.22 -1.44
C LYS A 245 6.47 42.31 -1.26
N THR A 246 7.18 42.65 -2.33
CA THR A 246 8.01 43.84 -2.37
C THR A 246 7.07 45.02 -2.15
N GLN A 247 7.03 45.54 -0.92
CA GLN A 247 6.44 46.85 -0.67
C GLN A 247 7.31 47.84 -1.44
N SER A 248 6.86 48.21 -2.64
CA SER A 248 7.31 49.43 -3.30
C SER A 248 6.79 50.59 -2.45
N ALA A 249 7.61 51.06 -1.52
CA ALA A 249 7.48 52.39 -0.97
C ALA A 249 7.68 53.37 -2.13
N VAL A 250 6.59 53.93 -2.62
CA VAL A 250 6.63 55.10 -3.50
C VAL A 250 6.78 56.29 -2.56
N ALA A 251 7.95 56.92 -2.63
CA ALA A 251 8.26 58.21 -2.04
C ALA A 251 7.55 59.34 -2.80
#